data_AF-J0YJV6-F1
#
_entry.id   AF-J0YJV6-F1
#
_cell.length_a   1.000
_cell.length_b   1.000
_cell.length_c   1.000
_cell.angle_alpha   90.00
_cell.angle_beta   90.00
_cell.angle_gamma   90.00
#
_symmetry.space_group_name_H-M   'P 1'
#
loop_
_entity.id
_entity.type
_entity.pdbx_description
1 polymer ?
#
loop_
_entity_poly.entity_id
_entity_poly.type
_entity_poly.pdbx_seq_one_letter_code
_entity_poly.pdbx_strand_id
1 'polypeptide(L)'
;MYQIDYNSYRSIKSFNRRVRFLVMHYTSLDFKESVMALTGENVSAHYLVPDPSEKTYIEAGFKDMRIFNLVDENKRAWHAGMSSWAGRNNLNDTSIGIEIVNLANGDTDFSEQAYVKAILKDVRVLNPVNKDESELQTDVCLWTEGSDVNGTALQLEKVNLVTYNHRGFTFPSYNPTQIDAVKELALNILQRYPDIMPTDVVGHSDIAIGRKSDPGAAFPWKELYMAGIGAWYDDERKGYYQEQFCKSFPTKEDILTKLKCYGYDISVACTEIGYKNLIRAFQLHFRQENYDGILDIETAAIIYALVDKYFPSH
;
A
#
# COMPACT_ATOMS: atom_id res chain seq x y z
N MET A 1 -35.92 -6.48 -32.08
CA MET A 1 -34.85 -6.08 -31.14
C MET A 1 -35.52 -5.54 -29.90
N TYR A 2 -35.23 -6.09 -28.72
CA TYR A 2 -35.81 -5.58 -27.47
C TYR A 2 -35.06 -4.32 -27.04
N GLN A 3 -35.78 -3.30 -26.55
CA GLN A 3 -35.21 -2.06 -26.04
C GLN A 3 -34.99 -2.15 -24.53
N ILE A 4 -33.92 -1.54 -24.03
CA ILE A 4 -33.66 -1.42 -22.60
C ILE A 4 -34.44 -0.21 -22.07
N ASP A 5 -35.24 -0.42 -21.03
CA ASP A 5 -35.99 0.64 -20.35
C ASP A 5 -35.21 1.13 -19.12
N TYR A 6 -34.61 2.31 -19.26
CA TYR A 6 -33.85 2.96 -18.21
C TYR A 6 -34.68 3.90 -17.33
N ASN A 7 -36.00 4.01 -17.56
CA ASN A 7 -36.83 5.09 -17.02
C ASN A 7 -37.99 4.60 -16.14
N SER A 8 -38.57 3.43 -16.43
CA SER A 8 -39.75 2.96 -15.68
C SER A 8 -39.44 2.66 -14.21
N TYR A 9 -38.28 2.07 -13.90
CA TYR A 9 -37.90 1.70 -12.54
C TYR A 9 -36.40 1.92 -12.30
N ARG A 10 -36.05 2.51 -11.15
CA ARG A 10 -34.66 2.76 -10.74
C ARG A 10 -34.43 2.47 -9.27
N SER A 11 -33.35 1.75 -8.96
CA SER A 11 -32.86 1.62 -7.59
C SER A 11 -32.32 2.96 -7.09
N ILE A 12 -32.85 3.43 -5.97
CA ILE A 12 -32.45 4.70 -5.34
C ILE A 12 -31.78 4.52 -3.96
N LYS A 13 -31.83 3.31 -3.38
CA LYS A 13 -31.28 3.01 -2.04
C LYS A 13 -30.37 1.79 -2.02
N SER A 14 -30.78 0.69 -2.65
CA SER A 14 -30.03 -0.58 -2.60
C SER A 14 -28.96 -0.67 -3.69
N PHE A 15 -28.00 0.26 -3.68
CA PHE A 15 -26.81 0.21 -4.52
C PHE A 15 -25.64 0.94 -3.86
N ASN A 16 -24.41 0.57 -4.23
CA ASN A 16 -23.18 1.30 -3.91
C ASN A 16 -22.43 1.63 -5.20
N ARG A 17 -21.41 2.48 -5.10
CA ARG A 17 -20.46 2.70 -6.18
C ARG A 17 -19.46 1.55 -6.26
N ARG A 18 -18.88 1.36 -7.45
CA ARG A 18 -17.85 0.33 -7.69
C ARG A 18 -16.53 0.69 -7.03
N VAL A 19 -16.14 1.96 -7.15
CA VAL A 19 -14.94 2.49 -6.48
C VAL A 19 -15.24 2.65 -4.99
N ARG A 20 -14.32 2.14 -4.18
CA ARG A 20 -14.40 2.05 -2.72
C ARG A 20 -13.10 2.40 -2.01
N PHE A 21 -11.98 2.48 -2.72
CA PHE A 21 -10.69 2.79 -2.13
C PHE A 21 -9.98 3.91 -2.90
N LEU A 22 -9.13 4.64 -2.18
CA LEU A 22 -8.18 5.59 -2.75
C LEU A 22 -6.78 5.15 -2.35
N VAL A 23 -5.92 4.85 -3.33
CA VAL A 23 -4.57 4.33 -3.07
C VAL A 23 -3.53 5.35 -3.51
N MET A 24 -2.66 5.72 -2.57
CA MET A 24 -1.54 6.65 -2.78
C MET A 24 -0.27 5.88 -3.11
N HIS A 25 0.48 6.37 -4.11
CA HIS A 25 1.73 5.81 -4.59
C HIS A 25 2.77 6.92 -4.72
N TYR A 26 4.04 6.55 -4.73
CA TYR A 26 5.08 7.36 -5.35
C TYR A 26 5.57 6.68 -6.63
N THR A 27 6.15 7.46 -7.53
CA THR A 27 6.66 6.91 -8.79
C THR A 27 8.08 6.33 -8.69
N SER A 28 8.93 6.80 -7.77
CA SER A 28 10.39 6.52 -7.76
C SER A 28 11.11 6.93 -9.05
N LEU A 29 10.48 7.80 -9.85
CA LEU A 29 10.93 8.23 -11.17
C LEU A 29 10.78 9.75 -11.28
N ASP A 30 11.54 10.37 -12.17
CA ASP A 30 11.28 11.77 -12.55
C ASP A 30 9.94 11.90 -13.31
N PHE A 31 9.48 13.13 -13.57
CA PHE A 31 8.18 13.33 -14.22
C PHE A 31 8.11 12.69 -15.62
N LYS A 32 9.15 12.84 -16.44
CA LYS A 32 9.18 12.32 -17.80
C LYS A 32 9.11 10.80 -17.81
N GLU A 33 9.93 10.13 -17.00
CA GLU A 33 9.94 8.69 -16.85
C GLU A 33 8.62 8.17 -16.26
N SER A 34 8.05 8.89 -15.29
CA SER A 34 6.73 8.58 -14.71
C SER A 34 5.64 8.57 -15.76
N VAL A 35 5.57 9.61 -16.61
CA VAL A 35 4.59 9.67 -17.71
C VAL A 35 4.80 8.51 -18.67
N MET A 36 6.04 8.27 -19.11
CA MET A 36 6.36 7.17 -20.04
C MET A 36 5.95 5.80 -19.49
N ALA A 37 6.21 5.55 -18.20
CA ALA A 37 5.85 4.29 -17.56
C ALA A 37 4.33 4.12 -17.43
N LEU A 38 3.63 5.14 -16.94
CA LEU A 38 2.20 5.08 -16.61
C LEU A 38 1.26 5.19 -17.82
N THR A 39 1.77 5.65 -18.97
CA THR A 39 1.06 5.58 -20.26
C THR A 39 1.56 4.44 -21.15
N GLY A 40 2.46 3.61 -20.63
CA GLY A 40 2.98 2.43 -21.33
C GLY A 40 2.04 1.22 -21.25
N GLU A 41 2.55 0.04 -21.56
CA GLU A 41 1.74 -1.19 -21.69
C GLU A 41 1.59 -1.99 -20.38
N ASN A 42 2.31 -1.61 -19.32
CA ASN A 42 2.51 -2.49 -18.14
C ASN A 42 1.79 -2.02 -16.88
N VAL A 43 1.81 -0.72 -16.61
CA VAL A 43 1.26 -0.11 -15.39
C VAL A 43 0.61 1.22 -15.74
N SER A 44 -0.37 1.63 -14.95
CA SER A 44 -1.04 2.91 -15.11
C SER A 44 -1.69 3.34 -13.80
N ALA A 45 -1.96 4.64 -13.66
CA ALA A 45 -2.72 5.20 -12.56
C ALA A 45 -3.86 6.06 -13.08
N HIS A 46 -4.81 6.39 -12.21
CA HIS A 46 -5.89 7.30 -12.61
C HIS A 46 -5.36 8.73 -12.67
N TYR A 47 -4.52 9.11 -11.70
CA TYR A 47 -3.95 10.44 -11.60
C TYR A 47 -2.44 10.38 -11.41
N LEU A 48 -1.74 11.34 -12.00
CA LEU A 48 -0.33 11.64 -11.77
C LEU A 48 -0.20 13.08 -11.27
N VAL A 49 0.48 13.25 -10.14
CA VAL A 49 0.72 14.54 -9.49
C VAL A 49 2.24 14.84 -9.51
N PRO A 50 2.71 15.78 -10.36
CA PRO A 50 4.13 16.11 -10.50
C PRO A 50 4.66 16.86 -9.26
N ASP A 51 5.98 16.93 -9.12
CA ASP A 51 6.60 17.98 -8.31
C ASP A 51 6.84 19.19 -9.23
N PRO A 52 6.26 20.37 -8.94
CA PRO A 52 6.36 21.54 -9.82
C PRO A 52 7.79 22.11 -9.90
N SER A 53 8.69 21.69 -9.02
CA SER A 53 10.11 22.05 -9.03
C SER A 53 11.01 21.03 -9.74
N GLU A 54 10.45 19.87 -10.16
CA GLU A 54 11.22 18.81 -10.81
C GLU A 54 11.64 19.24 -12.22
N LYS A 55 12.89 18.94 -12.56
CA LYS A 55 13.55 19.40 -13.77
C LYS A 55 12.82 18.94 -15.04
N THR A 56 12.48 17.66 -15.14
CA THR A 56 11.85 17.13 -16.36
C THR A 56 10.40 17.60 -16.52
N TYR A 57 9.72 17.95 -15.42
CA TYR A 57 8.44 18.65 -15.47
C TYR A 57 8.54 20.04 -16.11
N ILE A 58 9.55 20.82 -15.70
CA ILE A 58 9.82 22.16 -16.25
C ILE A 58 10.27 22.06 -17.71
N GLU A 59 11.14 21.09 -18.04
CA GLU A 59 11.61 20.85 -19.42
C GLU A 59 10.49 20.40 -20.36
N ALA A 60 9.46 19.71 -19.84
CA ALA A 60 8.24 19.39 -20.58
C ALA A 60 7.36 20.62 -20.88
N GLY A 61 7.74 21.82 -20.37
CA GLY A 61 7.08 23.09 -20.66
C GLY A 61 6.00 23.49 -19.67
N PHE A 62 5.83 22.75 -18.58
CA PHE A 62 4.89 23.12 -17.51
C PHE A 62 5.52 24.15 -16.56
N LYS A 63 4.72 25.11 -16.11
CA LYS A 63 5.16 26.21 -15.22
C LYS A 63 4.31 26.32 -13.95
N ASP A 64 3.05 25.93 -14.05
CA ASP A 64 2.09 25.91 -12.95
C ASP A 64 1.84 24.47 -12.54
N MET A 65 1.41 24.26 -11.29
CA MET A 65 1.01 22.94 -10.81
C MET A 65 -0.17 22.40 -11.64
N ARG A 66 -0.07 21.14 -12.08
CA ARG A 66 -1.15 20.43 -12.79
C ARG A 66 -1.32 19.03 -12.25
N ILE A 67 -2.55 18.55 -12.30
CA ILE A 67 -2.89 17.15 -12.03
C ILE A 67 -3.25 16.52 -13.37
N PHE A 68 -2.60 15.41 -13.71
CA PHE A 68 -2.86 14.70 -14.96
C PHE A 68 -3.77 13.52 -14.69
N ASN A 69 -4.93 13.46 -15.36
CA ASN A 69 -5.72 12.23 -15.44
C ASN A 69 -5.18 11.37 -16.59
N LEU A 70 -4.78 10.14 -16.29
CA LEU A 70 -4.25 9.19 -17.29
C LEU A 70 -5.27 8.10 -17.63
N VAL A 71 -6.13 7.74 -16.67
CA VAL A 71 -7.21 6.76 -16.85
C VAL A 71 -8.50 7.30 -16.23
N ASP A 72 -9.60 7.25 -16.99
CA ASP A 72 -10.95 7.60 -16.50
C ASP A 72 -11.31 6.71 -15.30
N GLU A 73 -11.86 7.28 -14.23
CA GLU A 73 -12.23 6.55 -13.00
C GLU A 73 -13.33 5.50 -13.18
N ASN A 74 -14.06 5.51 -14.31
CA ASN A 74 -14.98 4.45 -14.69
C ASN A 74 -14.27 3.26 -15.38
N LYS A 75 -12.95 3.35 -15.55
CA LYS A 75 -12.07 2.29 -16.06
C LYS A 75 -11.15 1.81 -14.95
N ARG A 76 -10.47 0.71 -15.23
CA ARG A 76 -9.52 0.06 -14.31
C ARG A 76 -8.11 0.46 -14.69
N ALA A 77 -7.47 1.34 -13.92
CA ALA A 77 -6.02 1.53 -13.99
C ALA A 77 -5.26 0.34 -13.35
N TRP A 78 -3.99 0.16 -13.68
CA TRP A 78 -3.17 -0.97 -13.24
C TRP A 78 -2.06 -0.48 -12.29
N HIS A 79 -2.42 -0.18 -11.04
CA HIS A 79 -1.52 0.43 -10.05
C HIS A 79 -1.32 -0.46 -8.81
N ALA A 80 -2.38 -1.08 -8.27
CA ALA A 80 -2.32 -1.85 -7.03
C ALA A 80 -1.64 -3.22 -7.20
N GLY A 81 -1.85 -3.90 -8.34
CA GLY A 81 -1.37 -5.27 -8.57
C GLY A 81 -1.92 -6.27 -7.55
N MET A 82 -1.13 -7.29 -7.17
CA MET A 82 -1.49 -8.23 -6.10
C MET A 82 -1.66 -7.47 -4.78
N SER A 83 -2.89 -7.37 -4.29
CA SER A 83 -3.25 -6.48 -3.20
C SER A 83 -4.44 -7.01 -2.40
N SER A 84 -4.50 -6.66 -1.11
CA SER A 84 -5.60 -6.99 -0.21
C SER A 84 -5.86 -5.87 0.79
N TRP A 85 -7.13 -5.54 1.04
CA TRP A 85 -7.56 -4.60 2.08
C TRP A 85 -9.01 -4.83 2.46
N ALA A 86 -9.32 -4.79 3.76
CA ALA A 86 -10.67 -4.90 4.31
C ALA A 86 -11.45 -6.13 3.74
N GLY A 87 -10.74 -7.26 3.61
CA GLY A 87 -11.28 -8.53 3.09
C GLY A 87 -11.52 -8.56 1.57
N ARG A 88 -11.07 -7.54 0.82
CA ARG A 88 -11.11 -7.51 -0.65
C ARG A 88 -9.72 -7.70 -1.21
N ASN A 89 -9.63 -8.34 -2.38
CA ASN A 89 -8.39 -8.54 -3.12
C ASN A 89 -8.48 -7.87 -4.50
N ASN A 90 -7.35 -7.76 -5.19
CA ASN A 90 -7.25 -7.16 -6.54
C ASN A 90 -7.84 -5.74 -6.58
N LEU A 91 -7.28 -4.86 -5.74
CA LEU A 91 -7.85 -3.53 -5.48
C LEU A 91 -7.94 -2.63 -6.72
N ASN A 92 -7.19 -2.92 -7.80
CA ASN A 92 -7.36 -2.23 -9.09
C ASN A 92 -8.84 -2.18 -9.53
N ASP A 93 -9.64 -3.21 -9.22
CA ASP A 93 -11.04 -3.30 -9.66
C ASP A 93 -11.98 -2.29 -8.96
N THR A 94 -11.57 -1.81 -7.79
CA THR A 94 -12.44 -1.03 -6.88
C THR A 94 -11.73 0.18 -6.29
N SER A 95 -10.61 0.61 -6.88
CA SER A 95 -9.82 1.73 -6.35
C SER A 95 -9.48 2.76 -7.42
N ILE A 96 -9.30 3.99 -6.96
CA ILE A 96 -8.62 5.05 -7.70
C ILE A 96 -7.18 5.11 -7.21
N GLY A 97 -6.24 5.24 -8.14
CA GLY A 97 -4.81 5.27 -7.88
C GLY A 97 -4.25 6.65 -8.19
N ILE A 98 -3.57 7.26 -7.22
CA ILE A 98 -2.86 8.53 -7.38
C ILE A 98 -1.36 8.25 -7.28
N GLU A 99 -0.65 8.47 -8.38
CA GLU A 99 0.81 8.45 -8.45
C GLU A 99 1.36 9.84 -8.20
N ILE A 100 2.36 9.94 -7.32
CA ILE A 100 2.95 11.21 -6.90
C ILE A 100 4.43 11.18 -7.26
N VAL A 101 4.88 12.12 -8.09
CA VAL A 101 6.28 12.16 -8.52
C VAL A 101 7.16 12.45 -7.30
N ASN A 102 7.94 11.45 -6.89
CA ASN A 102 8.87 11.54 -5.78
C ASN A 102 10.02 10.56 -6.05
N LEU A 103 11.26 11.04 -5.88
CA LEU A 103 12.48 10.31 -6.20
C LEU A 103 12.92 9.36 -5.07
N ALA A 104 11.96 8.77 -4.35
CA ALA A 104 12.23 7.80 -3.31
C ALA A 104 13.10 6.67 -3.89
N ASN A 105 14.16 6.32 -3.16
CA ASN A 105 15.07 5.24 -3.52
C ASN A 105 15.32 4.35 -2.31
N GLY A 106 15.43 3.04 -2.54
CA GLY A 106 15.94 2.10 -1.57
C GLY A 106 17.31 1.62 -2.00
N ASP A 107 18.30 1.68 -1.12
CA ASP A 107 19.45 0.77 -1.25
C ASP A 107 18.91 -0.65 -1.10
N THR A 108 18.74 -1.32 -2.24
CA THR A 108 18.23 -2.69 -2.25
C THR A 108 19.44 -3.59 -2.07
N ASP A 109 19.59 -4.19 -0.89
CA ASP A 109 20.37 -5.41 -0.78
C ASP A 109 19.72 -6.44 -1.73
N PHE A 110 20.39 -6.67 -2.86
CA PHE A 110 20.17 -7.75 -3.82
C PHE A 110 18.71 -8.14 -4.09
N SER A 111 17.93 -7.30 -4.80
CA SER A 111 16.86 -7.84 -5.68
C SER A 111 16.23 -6.86 -6.68
N GLU A 112 16.56 -5.56 -6.75
CA GLU A 112 15.83 -4.67 -7.67
C GLU A 112 16.31 -4.60 -9.13
N GLN A 113 17.38 -5.30 -9.53
CA GLN A 113 17.47 -5.71 -10.94
C GLN A 113 16.39 -6.75 -11.31
N ALA A 114 15.80 -7.41 -10.31
CA ALA A 114 14.64 -8.26 -10.46
C ALA A 114 13.30 -7.53 -10.22
N TYR A 115 13.26 -6.34 -9.61
CA TYR A 115 12.01 -5.60 -9.32
C TYR A 115 11.50 -4.79 -10.50
N VAL A 116 12.39 -4.15 -11.26
CA VAL A 116 12.05 -3.63 -12.61
C VAL A 116 11.60 -4.78 -13.52
N LYS A 117 12.14 -5.99 -13.31
CA LYS A 117 11.71 -7.23 -13.98
C LYS A 117 10.41 -7.84 -13.41
N ALA A 118 10.07 -7.58 -12.15
CA ALA A 118 8.89 -8.12 -11.45
C ALA A 118 7.63 -7.31 -11.79
N ILE A 119 7.77 -5.98 -11.93
CA ILE A 119 6.74 -5.15 -12.56
C ILE A 119 6.43 -5.65 -13.99
N LEU A 120 7.41 -6.21 -14.70
CA LEU A 120 7.22 -6.85 -16.01
C LEU A 120 6.70 -8.32 -15.93
N LYS A 121 6.79 -8.99 -14.78
CA LYS A 121 6.40 -10.41 -14.64
C LYS A 121 4.96 -10.56 -14.11
N ASP A 122 4.51 -9.68 -13.23
CA ASP A 122 3.14 -9.72 -12.69
C ASP A 122 2.07 -9.27 -13.72
N VAL A 123 2.48 -8.52 -14.76
CA VAL A 123 1.64 -8.20 -15.92
C VAL A 123 1.26 -9.45 -16.73
N ARG A 124 2.06 -10.52 -16.68
CA ARG A 124 1.74 -11.78 -17.39
C ARG A 124 0.65 -12.61 -16.73
N VAL A 125 0.37 -12.42 -15.44
CA VAL A 125 -0.66 -13.19 -14.73
C VAL A 125 -2.08 -12.68 -15.02
N LEU A 126 -2.21 -11.45 -15.55
CA LEU A 126 -3.52 -10.83 -15.83
C LEU A 126 -3.99 -10.94 -17.29
N ASN A 127 -3.28 -11.68 -18.15
CA ASN A 127 -3.62 -11.80 -19.57
C ASN A 127 -3.91 -13.27 -19.95
N PRO A 128 -5.16 -13.77 -19.80
CA PRO A 128 -5.50 -15.10 -20.29
C PRO A 128 -5.79 -15.00 -21.79
N VAL A 129 -4.74 -15.04 -22.60
CA VAL A 129 -4.87 -15.30 -24.04
C VAL A 129 -4.06 -16.55 -24.36
N ASN A 130 -4.80 -17.67 -24.45
CA ASN A 130 -4.47 -18.95 -25.09
C ASN A 130 -3.00 -19.16 -25.48
N LYS A 131 -2.25 -19.90 -24.66
CA LYS A 131 -1.15 -20.75 -25.12
C LYS A 131 -1.09 -22.06 -24.30
N ASP A 132 -0.96 -23.15 -25.03
CA ASP A 132 -0.93 -24.58 -24.66
C ASP A 132 -0.64 -24.96 -23.19
N GLU A 133 -1.54 -25.79 -22.64
CA GLU A 133 -1.47 -26.47 -21.35
C GLU A 133 -0.53 -27.71 -21.38
N SER A 134 0.76 -27.54 -21.68
CA SER A 134 1.70 -28.68 -21.62
C SER A 134 2.92 -28.53 -20.72
N GLU A 135 3.08 -27.42 -19.99
CA GLU A 135 4.20 -27.26 -19.04
C GLU A 135 3.78 -26.50 -17.76
N LEU A 136 2.84 -27.08 -17.00
CA LEU A 136 2.61 -26.73 -15.61
C LEU A 136 2.77 -27.99 -14.76
N GLN A 137 4.02 -28.33 -14.44
CA GLN A 137 4.30 -29.29 -13.39
C GLN A 137 4.33 -28.53 -12.06
N THR A 138 3.18 -28.54 -11.41
CA THR A 138 3.01 -28.25 -9.99
C THR A 138 3.81 -29.24 -9.16
N ASP A 139 4.70 -28.77 -8.30
CA ASP A 139 5.04 -29.51 -7.09
C ASP A 139 4.72 -28.63 -5.87
N VAL A 140 3.56 -28.95 -5.33
CA VAL A 140 3.04 -28.55 -4.03
C VAL A 140 3.70 -29.41 -2.97
N CYS A 141 4.03 -28.76 -1.85
CA CYS A 141 4.56 -29.29 -0.59
C CYS A 141 4.15 -30.74 -0.24
N LEU A 142 5.14 -31.61 -0.04
CA LEU A 142 4.99 -32.87 0.70
C LEU A 142 5.92 -32.85 1.92
N TRP A 143 5.33 -33.06 3.09
CA TRP A 143 6.01 -33.35 4.34
C TRP A 143 6.60 -34.77 4.30
N THR A 144 7.81 -34.95 4.84
CA THR A 144 8.17 -36.17 5.60
C THR A 144 9.28 -35.85 6.60
N GLU A 145 9.01 -36.15 7.88
CA GLU A 145 10.04 -36.38 8.90
C GLU A 145 10.90 -37.60 8.52
N GLY A 146 12.20 -37.56 8.81
CA GLY A 146 13.10 -38.71 8.64
C GLY A 146 14.52 -38.38 9.07
N SER A 147 14.98 -39.11 10.08
CA SER A 147 16.28 -39.01 10.77
C SER A 147 17.51 -39.40 9.94
N ASP A 148 18.61 -38.70 10.24
CA ASP A 148 20.05 -38.90 9.99
C ASP A 148 20.55 -40.20 9.33
N VAL A 149 21.56 -40.06 8.44
CA VAL A 149 22.88 -40.73 8.58
C VAL A 149 23.95 -40.08 7.68
N ASN A 150 25.17 -40.02 8.21
CA ASN A 150 26.46 -39.75 7.55
C ASN A 150 26.91 -38.29 7.40
N GLY A 151 27.32 -37.73 8.54
CA GLY A 151 28.76 -37.52 8.76
C GLY A 151 29.50 -36.64 7.76
N THR A 152 29.21 -35.34 7.76
CA THR A 152 30.26 -34.30 7.71
C THR A 152 29.79 -33.18 8.63
N ALA A 153 30.55 -32.94 9.70
CA ALA A 153 30.36 -31.79 10.57
C ALA A 153 30.75 -30.53 9.78
N LEU A 154 29.80 -29.93 9.08
CA LEU A 154 29.88 -28.51 8.78
C LEU A 154 29.66 -27.79 10.10
N GLN A 155 30.77 -27.30 10.64
CA GLN A 155 30.82 -26.27 11.66
C GLN A 155 29.69 -25.28 11.39
N LEU A 156 28.64 -25.32 12.21
CA LEU A 156 27.72 -24.20 12.39
C LEU A 156 28.55 -23.09 13.01
N GLU A 157 29.40 -22.45 12.21
CA GLU A 157 29.86 -21.12 12.49
C GLU A 157 28.59 -20.30 12.64
N LYS A 158 28.40 -19.82 13.87
CA LYS A 158 27.47 -18.75 14.24
C LYS A 158 27.33 -17.82 13.04
N VAL A 159 26.25 -17.99 12.27
CA VAL A 159 25.87 -17.00 11.28
C VAL A 159 25.67 -15.76 12.10
N ASN A 160 26.62 -14.84 11.95
CA ASN A 160 26.67 -13.59 12.67
C ASN A 160 25.25 -13.05 12.71
N LEU A 161 24.83 -12.63 13.89
CA LEU A 161 23.82 -11.60 14.07
C LEU A 161 24.22 -10.47 13.12
N VAL A 162 23.70 -10.52 11.89
CA VAL A 162 23.77 -9.42 10.95
C VAL A 162 22.88 -8.38 11.61
N THR A 163 23.54 -7.53 12.39
CA THR A 163 23.12 -6.16 12.59
C THR A 163 22.63 -5.68 11.24
N TYR A 164 21.31 -5.66 11.06
CA TYR A 164 20.66 -5.01 9.94
C TYR A 164 21.04 -3.54 10.06
N ASN A 165 22.17 -3.19 9.47
CA ASN A 165 22.58 -1.81 9.31
C ASN A 165 21.45 -1.13 8.56
N HIS A 166 20.87 -0.08 9.15
CA HIS A 166 19.93 0.83 8.50
C HIS A 166 20.61 1.48 7.27
N ARG A 167 20.60 0.78 6.13
CA ARG A 167 21.00 1.27 4.81
C ARG A 167 19.92 0.83 3.83
N GLY A 168 19.18 1.69 3.16
CA GLY A 168 19.10 3.15 3.19
C GLY A 168 17.93 3.54 2.30
N PHE A 169 16.70 3.27 2.73
CA PHE A 169 15.53 3.82 2.06
C PHE A 169 15.50 5.32 2.33
N THR A 170 15.66 6.11 1.27
CA THR A 170 15.48 7.55 1.30
C THR A 170 14.07 7.85 0.85
N PHE A 171 13.32 8.55 1.70
CA PHE A 171 12.03 9.13 1.34
C PHE A 171 12.21 10.65 1.25
N PRO A 172 12.46 11.22 0.06
CA PRO A 172 12.47 12.66 -0.13
C PRO A 172 11.17 13.29 0.35
N SER A 173 11.28 14.48 0.96
CA SER A 173 10.10 15.29 1.27
C SER A 173 9.31 15.60 0.01
N TYR A 174 7.99 15.53 0.08
CA TYR A 174 7.11 15.98 -0.98
C TYR A 174 7.06 17.51 -1.01
N ASN A 175 6.93 18.07 -2.22
CA ASN A 175 6.77 19.51 -2.37
C ASN A 175 5.43 19.97 -1.74
N PRO A 176 5.38 21.03 -0.93
CA PRO A 176 4.11 21.49 -0.33
C PRO A 176 3.00 21.78 -1.35
N THR A 177 3.36 22.36 -2.51
CA THR A 177 2.40 22.62 -3.61
C THR A 177 1.86 21.33 -4.21
N GLN A 178 2.71 20.30 -4.27
CA GLN A 178 2.31 18.96 -4.70
C GLN A 178 1.33 18.34 -3.69
N ILE A 179 1.58 18.46 -2.39
CA ILE A 179 0.69 17.96 -1.34
C ILE A 179 -0.65 18.69 -1.32
N ASP A 180 -0.67 20.01 -1.52
CA ASP A 180 -1.94 20.74 -1.62
C ASP A 180 -2.78 20.28 -2.82
N ALA A 181 -2.15 20.03 -3.97
CA ALA A 181 -2.83 19.45 -5.12
C ALA A 181 -3.37 18.03 -4.83
N VAL A 182 -2.63 17.19 -4.11
CA VAL A 182 -3.10 15.87 -3.65
C VAL A 182 -4.33 16.01 -2.75
N LYS A 183 -4.33 16.96 -1.81
CA LYS A 183 -5.48 17.19 -0.92
C LYS A 183 -6.72 17.61 -1.70
N GLU A 184 -6.60 18.59 -2.60
CA GLU A 184 -7.72 19.06 -3.43
C GLU A 184 -8.31 17.93 -4.28
N LEU A 185 -7.44 17.14 -4.92
CA LEU A 185 -7.85 16.00 -5.72
C LEU A 185 -8.54 14.94 -4.87
N ALA A 186 -7.95 14.54 -3.74
CA ALA A 186 -8.52 13.53 -2.88
C ALA A 186 -9.87 13.97 -2.30
N LEU A 187 -10.03 15.23 -1.87
CA LEU A 187 -11.32 15.77 -1.45
C LEU A 187 -12.36 15.73 -2.58
N ASN A 188 -11.96 16.09 -3.80
CA ASN A 188 -12.83 16.00 -4.97
C ASN A 188 -13.30 14.56 -5.25
N ILE A 189 -12.40 13.58 -5.14
CA ILE A 189 -12.72 12.15 -5.28
C ILE A 189 -13.68 11.70 -4.17
N LEU A 190 -13.35 11.98 -2.91
CA LEU A 190 -14.16 11.55 -1.76
C LEU A 190 -15.59 12.12 -1.80
N GLN A 191 -15.77 13.36 -2.27
CA GLN A 191 -17.11 13.94 -2.49
C GLN A 191 -17.93 13.17 -3.53
N ARG A 192 -17.28 12.65 -4.58
CA ARG A 192 -17.94 11.91 -5.67
C ARG A 192 -18.16 10.44 -5.32
N TYR A 193 -17.35 9.88 -4.42
CA TYR A 193 -17.38 8.49 -3.96
C TYR A 193 -17.57 8.40 -2.42
N PRO A 194 -18.77 8.71 -1.89
CA PRO A 194 -19.06 8.70 -0.46
C PRO A 194 -19.01 7.32 0.21
N ASP A 195 -18.85 6.24 -0.55
CA ASP A 195 -18.62 4.89 -0.02
C ASP A 195 -17.14 4.65 0.37
N ILE A 196 -16.23 5.58 0.02
CA ILE A 196 -14.83 5.56 0.47
C ILE A 196 -14.81 6.12 1.89
N MET A 197 -14.59 5.26 2.87
CA MET A 197 -14.45 5.68 4.27
C MET A 197 -13.04 6.22 4.54
N PRO A 198 -12.82 6.93 5.67
CA PRO A 198 -11.47 7.34 6.07
C PRO A 198 -10.45 6.19 6.08
N THR A 199 -10.84 4.99 6.48
CA THR A 199 -9.99 3.79 6.51
C THR A 199 -9.76 3.15 5.13
N ASP A 200 -10.41 3.67 4.08
CA ASP A 200 -10.28 3.21 2.69
C ASP A 200 -9.34 4.11 1.86
N VAL A 201 -8.76 5.14 2.49
CA VAL A 201 -7.64 5.93 1.93
C VAL A 201 -6.34 5.35 2.47
N VAL A 202 -5.56 4.73 1.59
CA VAL A 202 -4.45 3.84 1.98
C VAL A 202 -3.21 4.09 1.12
N GLY A 203 -2.04 3.73 1.64
CA GLY A 203 -0.83 3.63 0.84
C GLY A 203 -0.77 2.29 0.10
N HIS A 204 0.06 2.23 -0.94
CA HIS A 204 0.33 0.93 -1.59
C HIS A 204 0.98 -0.07 -0.61
N SER A 205 1.80 0.42 0.33
CA SER A 205 2.41 -0.37 1.39
C SER A 205 1.39 -1.10 2.28
N ASP A 206 0.20 -0.51 2.48
CA ASP A 206 -0.83 -1.09 3.33
C ASP A 206 -1.49 -2.30 2.69
N ILE A 207 -1.66 -2.25 1.36
CA ILE A 207 -2.41 -3.24 0.60
C ILE A 207 -1.53 -4.32 -0.02
N ALA A 208 -0.21 -4.08 -0.08
CA ALA A 208 0.78 -4.94 -0.72
C ALA A 208 2.02 -5.14 0.18
N ILE A 209 1.76 -5.63 1.39
CA ILE A 209 2.74 -5.76 2.48
C ILE A 209 4.00 -6.51 2.03
N GLY A 210 5.16 -5.92 2.31
CA GLY A 210 6.48 -6.48 1.98
C GLY A 210 6.88 -6.35 0.51
N ARG A 211 5.94 -6.10 -0.41
CA ARG A 211 6.21 -5.85 -1.84
C ARG A 211 6.38 -4.36 -2.14
N LYS A 212 5.73 -3.51 -1.34
CA LYS A 212 5.61 -2.06 -1.58
C LYS A 212 5.92 -1.27 -0.30
N SER A 213 6.48 -0.08 -0.47
CA SER A 213 6.85 0.85 0.62
C SER A 213 6.31 2.26 0.39
N ASP A 214 5.59 2.47 -0.70
CA ASP A 214 5.00 3.74 -1.11
C ASP A 214 3.62 3.98 -0.46
N PRO A 215 3.26 5.25 -0.18
CA PRO A 215 3.98 6.49 -0.51
C PRO A 215 5.11 6.86 0.47
N GLY A 216 5.42 5.97 1.42
CA GLY A 216 6.60 6.09 2.29
C GLY A 216 6.44 7.03 3.48
N ALA A 217 7.47 7.07 4.32
CA ALA A 217 7.44 7.78 5.60
C ALA A 217 7.41 9.32 5.47
N ALA A 218 7.78 9.86 4.30
CA ALA A 218 7.73 11.30 4.05
C ALA A 218 6.35 11.81 3.62
N PHE A 219 5.40 10.91 3.30
CA PHE A 219 4.08 11.31 2.85
C PHE A 219 3.22 11.80 4.04
N PRO A 220 2.65 13.01 4.01
CA PRO A 220 2.13 13.64 5.22
C PRO A 220 0.71 13.19 5.57
N TRP A 221 0.54 11.92 5.97
CA TRP A 221 -0.76 11.32 6.31
C TRP A 221 -1.56 12.12 7.35
N LYS A 222 -0.90 12.59 8.42
CA LYS A 222 -1.55 13.41 9.44
C LYS A 222 -2.07 14.73 8.87
N GLU A 223 -1.34 15.34 7.93
CA GLU A 223 -1.76 16.58 7.28
C GLU A 223 -2.98 16.37 6.39
N LEU A 224 -3.02 15.27 5.64
CA LEU A 224 -4.20 14.85 4.88
C LEU A 224 -5.40 14.62 5.79
N TYR A 225 -5.21 13.91 6.91
CA TYR A 225 -6.28 13.69 7.88
C TYR A 225 -6.84 15.01 8.44
N MET A 226 -5.98 15.98 8.75
CA MET A 226 -6.43 17.31 9.20
C MET A 226 -7.22 18.06 8.12
N ALA A 227 -7.00 17.75 6.84
CA ALA A 227 -7.79 18.25 5.73
C ALA A 227 -9.09 17.44 5.49
N GLY A 228 -9.38 16.42 6.30
CA GLY A 228 -10.56 15.56 6.18
C GLY A 228 -10.36 14.33 5.27
N ILE A 229 -9.11 13.94 5.03
CA ILE A 229 -8.73 12.89 4.05
C ILE A 229 -8.04 11.75 4.78
N GLY A 230 -8.67 10.58 4.76
CA GLY A 230 -8.10 9.38 5.38
C GLY A 230 -8.28 9.32 6.90
N ALA A 231 -7.74 8.26 7.50
CA ALA A 231 -7.89 7.95 8.91
C ALA A 231 -6.67 8.40 9.74
N TRP A 232 -6.90 8.77 10.99
CA TRP A 232 -5.85 9.02 11.98
C TRP A 232 -6.37 8.77 13.39
N TYR A 233 -5.49 8.41 14.31
CA TYR A 233 -5.85 8.19 15.71
C TYR A 233 -6.01 9.50 16.50
N ASP A 234 -6.72 9.43 17.62
CA ASP A 234 -6.78 10.52 18.59
C ASP A 234 -5.63 10.36 19.60
N ASP A 235 -4.90 11.44 19.90
CA ASP A 235 -3.75 11.38 20.81
C ASP A 235 -4.15 10.96 22.24
N GLU A 236 -5.36 11.31 22.69
CA GLU A 236 -5.91 10.87 23.99
C GLU A 236 -6.11 9.34 24.04
N ARG A 237 -6.73 8.76 23.00
CA ARG A 237 -6.94 7.31 22.91
C ARG A 237 -5.61 6.55 22.83
N LYS A 238 -4.65 7.07 22.05
CA LYS A 238 -3.29 6.53 21.99
C LYS A 238 -2.66 6.55 23.40
N GLY A 239 -2.71 7.69 24.09
CA GLY A 239 -2.16 7.83 25.44
C GLY A 239 -2.76 6.83 26.43
N TYR A 240 -4.09 6.65 26.40
CA TYR A 240 -4.78 5.65 27.21
C TYR A 240 -4.20 4.24 26.98
N TYR A 241 -4.04 3.81 25.73
CA TYR A 241 -3.48 2.48 25.45
C TYR A 241 -1.99 2.36 25.80
N GLN A 242 -1.20 3.42 25.63
CA GLN A 242 0.21 3.41 26.05
C GLN A 242 0.33 3.15 27.56
N GLU A 243 -0.50 3.79 28.39
CA GLU A 243 -0.52 3.57 29.84
C GLU A 243 -0.92 2.13 30.22
N GLN A 244 -1.88 1.53 29.50
CA GLN A 244 -2.29 0.14 29.71
C GLN A 244 -1.16 -0.83 29.32
N PHE A 245 -0.52 -0.61 28.18
CA PHE A 245 0.48 -1.52 27.63
C PHE A 245 1.83 -1.46 28.34
N CYS A 246 2.10 -0.38 29.10
CA CYS A 246 3.19 -0.37 30.08
C CYS A 246 3.01 -1.41 31.20
N LYS A 247 1.77 -1.82 31.50
CA LYS A 247 1.45 -2.80 32.56
C LYS A 247 1.30 -4.21 32.00
N SER A 248 0.65 -4.33 30.84
CA SER A 248 0.41 -5.60 30.18
C SER A 248 0.43 -5.40 28.67
N PHE A 249 1.49 -5.88 28.02
CA PHE A 249 1.66 -5.75 26.59
C PHE A 249 0.78 -6.78 25.85
N PRO A 250 0.07 -6.38 24.77
CA PRO A 250 -0.80 -7.28 24.03
C PRO A 250 -0.01 -8.40 23.35
N THR A 251 -0.64 -9.57 23.19
CA THR A 251 0.00 -10.69 22.49
C THR A 251 0.06 -10.41 20.98
N LYS A 252 0.91 -11.17 20.26
CA LYS A 252 0.95 -11.13 18.79
C LYS A 252 -0.43 -11.42 18.18
N GLU A 253 -1.18 -12.36 18.76
CA GLU A 253 -2.52 -12.73 18.28
C GLU A 253 -3.53 -11.57 18.43
N ASP A 254 -3.47 -10.83 19.55
CA ASP A 254 -4.28 -9.65 19.77
C ASP A 254 -3.97 -8.56 18.73
N ILE A 255 -2.68 -8.33 18.46
CA ILE A 255 -2.22 -7.34 17.47
C ILE A 255 -2.68 -7.71 16.07
N LEU A 256 -2.52 -8.97 15.66
CA LEU A 256 -3.00 -9.45 14.36
C LEU A 256 -4.52 -9.35 14.24
N THR A 257 -5.25 -9.62 15.32
CA THR A 257 -6.72 -9.45 15.35
C THR A 257 -7.11 -8.00 15.11
N LYS A 258 -6.42 -7.04 15.73
CA LYS A 258 -6.67 -5.61 15.53
C LYS A 258 -6.26 -5.12 14.14
N LEU A 259 -5.10 -5.53 13.62
CA LEU A 259 -4.67 -5.19 12.26
C LEU A 259 -5.62 -5.75 11.20
N LYS A 260 -6.08 -6.99 11.36
CA LYS A 260 -7.10 -7.61 10.49
C LYS A 260 -8.43 -6.86 10.58
N CYS A 261 -8.86 -6.46 11.78
CA CYS A 261 -10.06 -5.67 11.97
C CYS A 261 -9.95 -4.30 11.27
N TYR A 262 -8.77 -3.67 11.32
CA TYR A 262 -8.54 -2.39 10.67
C TYR A 262 -8.58 -2.49 9.15
N GLY A 263 -8.02 -3.56 8.59
CA GLY A 263 -8.10 -3.84 7.15
C GLY A 263 -6.93 -4.62 6.55
N TYR A 264 -5.82 -4.79 7.29
CA TYR A 264 -4.62 -5.43 6.76
C TYR A 264 -4.82 -6.93 6.50
N ASP A 265 -4.19 -7.44 5.43
CA ASP A 265 -4.00 -8.87 5.28
C ASP A 265 -2.88 -9.37 6.21
N ILE A 266 -3.27 -10.23 7.16
CA ILE A 266 -2.36 -10.80 8.14
C ILE A 266 -1.73 -12.13 7.67
N SER A 267 -2.05 -12.62 6.48
CA SER A 267 -1.55 -13.91 5.96
C SER A 267 -0.02 -13.99 5.93
N VAL A 268 0.64 -12.85 5.67
CA VAL A 268 2.11 -12.73 5.66
C VAL A 268 2.74 -12.90 7.04
N ALA A 269 1.99 -12.69 8.12
CA ALA A 269 2.51 -12.71 9.50
C ALA A 269 2.79 -14.11 10.06
N CYS A 270 2.62 -15.15 9.25
CA CYS A 270 2.98 -16.54 9.56
C CYS A 270 4.50 -16.74 9.74
N THR A 271 5.32 -15.82 9.21
CA THR A 271 6.78 -15.78 9.41
C THR A 271 7.18 -14.55 10.22
N GLU A 272 8.37 -14.57 10.85
CA GLU A 272 8.91 -13.40 11.55
C GLU A 272 9.16 -12.23 10.60
N ILE A 273 9.72 -12.51 9.41
CA ILE A 273 9.98 -11.50 8.37
C ILE A 273 8.67 -10.88 7.89
N GLY A 274 7.66 -11.70 7.59
CA GLY A 274 6.37 -11.19 7.14
C GLY A 274 5.62 -10.43 8.22
N TYR A 275 5.74 -10.81 9.50
CA TYR A 275 5.22 -10.02 10.60
C TYR A 275 5.93 -8.67 10.72
N LYS A 276 7.26 -8.64 10.62
CA LYS A 276 8.05 -7.40 10.61
C LYS A 276 7.63 -6.48 9.46
N ASN A 277 7.41 -7.03 8.26
CA ASN A 277 6.95 -6.26 7.11
C ASN A 277 5.54 -5.69 7.30
N LEU A 278 4.63 -6.43 7.93
CA LEU A 278 3.29 -5.96 8.28
C LEU A 278 3.36 -4.78 9.27
N ILE A 279 4.15 -4.90 10.33
CA ILE A 279 4.34 -3.81 11.30
C ILE A 279 4.99 -2.59 10.62
N ARG A 280 5.99 -2.81 9.76
CA ARG A 280 6.64 -1.73 9.01
C ARG A 280 5.67 -0.99 8.11
N ALA A 281 4.82 -1.70 7.36
CA ALA A 281 3.81 -1.09 6.51
C ALA A 281 2.88 -0.17 7.30
N PHE A 282 2.40 -0.65 8.47
CA PHE A 282 1.60 0.15 9.38
C PHE A 282 2.35 1.38 9.90
N GLN A 283 3.61 1.24 10.30
CA GLN A 283 4.43 2.36 10.79
C GLN A 283 4.70 3.41 9.71
N LEU A 284 4.95 3.01 8.45
CA LEU A 284 5.09 3.95 7.33
C LEU A 284 3.86 4.84 7.12
N HIS A 285 2.69 4.39 7.55
CA HIS A 285 1.45 5.17 7.50
C HIS A 285 1.24 5.99 8.79
N PHE A 286 1.24 5.33 9.95
CA PHE A 286 0.73 5.94 11.19
C PHE A 286 1.81 6.34 12.21
N ARG A 287 3.06 5.91 12.02
CA ARG A 287 4.19 6.18 12.93
C ARG A 287 5.50 6.38 12.18
N GLN A 288 5.53 7.43 11.37
CA GLN A 288 6.57 7.67 10.37
C GLN A 288 7.94 8.02 10.96
N GLU A 289 8.00 8.39 12.24
CA GLU A 289 9.26 8.66 12.96
C GLU A 289 10.09 7.39 13.20
N ASN A 290 9.44 6.21 13.29
CA ASN A 290 10.13 4.92 13.36
C ASN A 290 9.32 3.80 12.71
N TYR A 291 9.86 3.31 11.58
CA TYR A 291 9.31 2.26 10.72
C TYR A 291 10.27 1.06 10.58
N ASP A 292 10.99 0.71 11.65
CA ASP A 292 11.90 -0.45 11.68
C ASP A 292 11.19 -1.82 11.58
N GLY A 293 9.85 -1.85 11.67
CA GLY A 293 9.04 -3.06 11.65
C GLY A 293 9.00 -3.80 12.99
N ILE A 294 9.55 -3.22 14.05
CA ILE A 294 9.55 -3.79 15.40
C ILE A 294 8.30 -3.26 16.11
N LEU A 295 7.49 -4.17 16.64
CA LEU A 295 6.32 -3.79 17.42
C LEU A 295 6.76 -3.24 18.78
N ASP A 296 6.41 -2.00 19.06
CA ASP A 296 6.60 -1.34 20.35
C ASP A 296 5.26 -0.84 20.95
N ILE A 297 5.34 -0.28 22.17
CA ILE A 297 4.17 0.22 22.91
C ILE A 297 3.40 1.27 22.12
N GLU A 298 4.10 2.19 21.46
CA GLU A 298 3.46 3.24 20.70
C GLU A 298 2.74 2.69 19.46
N THR A 299 3.40 1.81 18.70
CA THR A 299 2.80 1.16 17.53
C THR A 299 1.55 0.36 17.93
N ALA A 300 1.64 -0.44 19.01
CA ALA A 300 0.50 -1.18 19.55
C ALA A 300 -0.65 -0.24 19.98
N ALA A 301 -0.35 0.85 20.68
CA ALA A 301 -1.34 1.82 21.12
C ALA A 301 -2.05 2.52 19.96
N ILE A 302 -1.32 2.88 18.91
CA ILE A 302 -1.88 3.47 17.67
C ILE A 302 -2.83 2.47 16.99
N ILE A 303 -2.44 1.20 16.84
CA ILE A 303 -3.29 0.15 16.26
C ILE A 303 -4.62 0.07 17.01
N TYR A 304 -4.58 0.03 18.34
CA TYR A 304 -5.78 -0.06 19.16
C TYR A 304 -6.63 1.21 19.09
N ALA A 305 -6.01 2.39 19.15
CA ALA A 305 -6.71 3.67 19.06
C ALA A 305 -7.44 3.84 17.72
N LEU A 306 -6.84 3.39 16.62
CA LEU A 306 -7.46 3.39 15.30
C LEU A 306 -8.67 2.44 15.24
N VAL A 307 -8.50 1.19 15.71
CA VAL A 307 -9.61 0.22 15.70
C VAL A 307 -10.77 0.70 16.57
N ASP A 308 -10.49 1.23 17.75
CA ASP A 308 -11.52 1.76 18.65
C ASP A 308 -12.26 2.98 18.06
N LYS A 309 -11.55 3.82 17.31
CA LYS A 309 -12.15 5.00 16.66
C LYS A 309 -13.04 4.64 15.46
N TYR A 310 -12.57 3.74 14.61
CA TYR A 310 -13.21 3.48 13.31
C TYR A 310 -14.05 2.21 13.28
N PHE A 311 -13.88 1.31 14.24
CA PHE A 311 -14.60 0.04 14.36
C PHE A 311 -15.07 -0.18 15.80
N PRO A 312 -15.87 0.74 16.38
CA PRO A 312 -16.37 0.58 17.74
C PRO A 312 -17.20 -0.70 17.84
N SER A 313 -17.03 -1.42 18.95
CA SER A 313 -17.88 -2.57 19.24
C SER A 313 -19.32 -2.08 19.45
N HIS A 314 -20.25 -2.51 18.60
CA HIS A 314 -21.69 -2.31 18.79
C HIS A 314 -22.23 -3.29 19.83
#